data_AF-A0A1E4K4G8-F1
#
_entry.id   AF-A0A1E4K4G8-F1
#
_cell.length_a   1.000
_cell.length_b   1.000
_cell.length_c   1.000
_cell.angle_alpha   90.00
_cell.angle_beta   90.00
_cell.angle_gamma   90.00
#
_symmetry.space_group_name_H-M   'P 1'
#
loop_
_entity.id
_entity.type
_entity.pdbx_description
1 polymer ?
#
loop_
_entity_poly.entity_id
_entity_poly.type
_entity_poly.pdbx_seq_one_letter_code
_entity_poly.pdbx_strand_id
1 'polypeptide(L)'
;MRHVTVNVAESPIAWLAARGLLTAPQLAAGERLRADYERAGLAARVTMRWDAAPPAKSRGGARASDASLARIDAHRRFHAAIDHVGPGLADICWRVICAGEGIGGAEKALGWPARSGKLVLGLALDRLARFYGIG
;
A
#
# COMPACT_ATOMS: atom_id res chain seq x y z
N MET A 1 -11.70 21.20 3.75
CA MET A 1 -10.58 20.24 3.54
C MET A 1 -10.74 19.14 4.57
N ARG A 2 -11.04 17.91 4.13
CA ARG A 2 -11.42 16.82 5.03
C ARG A 2 -10.14 16.11 5.47
N HIS A 3 -9.61 16.47 6.64
CA HIS A 3 -8.50 15.74 7.25
C HIS A 3 -8.99 14.32 7.56
N VAL A 4 -8.47 13.35 6.81
CA VAL A 4 -8.60 11.93 7.15
C VAL A 4 -7.57 11.70 8.24
N THR A 5 -8.02 11.65 9.49
CA THR A 5 -7.23 11.12 10.60
C THR A 5 -7.08 9.63 10.34
N VAL A 6 -5.99 9.24 9.68
CA VAL A 6 -5.57 7.85 9.62
C VAL A 6 -5.42 7.41 11.07
N ASN A 7 -6.28 6.49 11.51
CA ASN A 7 -6.14 5.90 12.83
C ASN A 7 -4.75 5.26 12.86
N VAL A 8 -3.87 5.73 13.75
CA VAL A 8 -2.46 5.30 13.82
C VAL A 8 -2.36 3.80 14.12
N ALA A 9 -3.47 3.16 14.53
CA ALA A 9 -3.61 1.71 14.66
C ALA A 9 -3.89 0.95 13.34
N GLU A 10 -4.30 1.61 12.24
CA GLU A 10 -4.72 0.97 10.97
C GLU A 10 -3.60 0.85 9.91
N SER A 11 -2.46 1.51 10.11
CA SER A 11 -1.30 1.42 9.21
C SER A 11 -0.03 1.12 10.04
N PRO A 12 0.54 -0.10 9.95
CA PRO A 12 1.78 -0.44 10.64
C PRO A 12 2.93 0.53 10.36
N ILE A 13 2.99 1.12 9.16
CA ILE A 13 4.01 2.10 8.77
C ILE A 13 3.81 3.42 9.53
N ALA A 14 2.57 3.90 9.64
CA ALA A 14 2.26 5.11 10.39
C ALA A 14 2.63 4.95 11.87
N TRP A 15 2.36 3.77 12.46
CA TRP A 15 2.77 3.44 13.82
C TRP A 15 4.30 3.42 14.00
N LEU A 16 5.03 2.86 13.03
CA LEU A 16 6.50 2.84 13.05
C LEU A 16 7.07 4.26 12.94
N ALA A 17 6.53 5.08 12.05
CA ALA A 17 6.95 6.48 11.89
C ALA A 17 6.66 7.32 13.14
N ALA A 18 5.50 7.14 13.79
CA ALA A 18 5.15 7.82 15.03
C ALA A 18 6.12 7.50 16.19
N ARG A 19 6.85 6.38 16.11
CA ARG A 19 7.91 5.99 17.07
C ARG A 19 9.32 6.39 16.63
N GLY A 20 9.45 7.18 15.56
CA GLY A 20 10.74 7.58 14.99
C GLY A 20 11.51 6.42 14.37
N LEU A 21 10.83 5.33 13.99
CA LEU A 21 11.47 4.14 13.44
C LEU A 21 11.59 4.16 11.91
N LEU A 22 10.97 5.16 11.26
CA LEU A 22 11.04 5.42 9.82
C LEU A 22 11.34 6.90 9.58
N THR A 23 12.02 7.19 8.49
CA THR A 23 12.23 8.56 8.02
C THR A 23 10.98 9.10 7.30
N ALA A 24 10.90 10.42 7.10
CA ALA A 24 9.80 11.02 6.34
C ALA A 24 9.72 10.50 4.89
N PRO A 25 10.83 10.36 4.14
CA PRO A 25 10.81 9.73 2.82
C PRO A 25 10.31 8.29 2.84
N GLN A 26 10.73 7.49 3.83
CA GLN A 26 10.28 6.10 3.97
C GLN A 26 8.77 6.01 4.24
N LEU A 27 8.25 6.84 5.14
CA LEU A 27 6.81 6.91 5.40
C LEU A 27 6.04 7.30 4.12
N ALA A 28 6.47 8.36 3.44
CA ALA A 28 5.81 8.83 2.22
C ALA A 28 5.83 7.78 1.10
N ALA A 29 6.93 7.06 0.94
CA ALA A 29 7.05 5.97 -0.03
C ALA A 29 6.13 4.79 0.31
N GLY A 30 6.05 4.41 1.59
CA GLY A 30 5.15 3.35 2.06
C GLY A 30 3.67 3.71 1.86
N GLU A 31 3.28 4.93 2.23
CA GLU A 31 1.91 5.42 2.02
C GLU A 31 1.57 5.55 0.53
N ARG A 32 2.55 5.89 -0.32
CA ARG A 32 2.34 5.93 -1.77
C ARG A 32 2.08 4.55 -2.36
N LEU A 33 2.85 3.54 -1.94
CA LEU A 33 2.61 2.15 -2.34
C LEU A 33 1.23 1.66 -1.90
N ARG A 34 0.85 1.97 -0.64
CA ARG A 34 -0.47 1.64 -0.11
C ARG A 34 -1.60 2.28 -0.92
N ALA A 35 -1.46 3.55 -1.27
CA ALA A 35 -2.43 4.25 -2.10
C ALA A 35 -2.59 3.63 -3.50
N ASP A 36 -1.50 3.16 -4.10
CA ASP A 36 -1.54 2.45 -5.38
C ASP A 36 -2.22 1.08 -5.25
N TYR A 37 -1.93 0.33 -4.19
CA TYR A 37 -2.60 -0.93 -3.86
C TYR A 37 -4.12 -0.79 -3.68
N GLU A 38 -4.55 0.19 -2.87
CA GLU A 38 -5.98 0.48 -2.63
C GLU A 38 -6.68 0.95 -3.91
N ARG A 39 -6.06 1.86 -4.66
CA ARG A 39 -6.63 2.40 -5.91
C ARG A 39 -6.70 1.36 -7.02
N ALA A 40 -5.75 0.42 -7.07
CA ALA A 40 -5.78 -0.71 -7.99
C ALA A 40 -6.94 -1.68 -7.67
N GLY A 41 -7.55 -1.58 -6.48
CA GLY A 41 -8.60 -2.50 -6.04
C GLY A 41 -8.07 -3.89 -5.71
N LEU A 42 -6.79 -3.99 -5.32
CA LEU A 42 -6.11 -5.24 -4.98
C LEU A 42 -6.45 -5.76 -3.58
N ALA A 43 -6.97 -4.89 -2.70
CA ALA A 43 -7.45 -5.30 -1.39
C ALA A 43 -8.66 -6.25 -1.51
N ALA A 44 -8.65 -7.33 -0.72
CA ALA A 44 -9.78 -8.25 -0.63
C ALA A 44 -11.05 -7.48 -0.22
N ARG A 45 -12.06 -7.48 -1.09
CA ARG A 45 -13.32 -6.77 -0.85
C ARG A 45 -14.18 -7.60 0.10
N VAL A 46 -14.09 -7.35 1.40
CA VAL A 46 -14.87 -8.08 2.42
C VAL A 46 -16.33 -7.60 2.49
N THR A 47 -16.70 -6.48 1.88
CA THR A 47 -18.09 -6.02 1.84
C THR A 47 -18.80 -6.45 0.55
N MET A 48 -19.82 -7.30 0.74
CA MET A 48 -20.89 -7.52 -0.23
C MET A 48 -21.40 -6.17 -0.75
N ARG A 49 -21.53 -6.06 -2.08
CA ARG A 49 -22.06 -4.88 -2.74
C ARG A 49 -23.59 -4.87 -2.60
N TRP A 50 -24.11 -4.25 -1.54
CA TRP A 50 -25.55 -4.10 -1.28
C TRP A 50 -26.28 -3.03 -2.11
N ASP A 51 -25.83 -2.74 -3.33
CA ASP A 51 -26.66 -2.00 -4.29
C ASP A 51 -26.19 -2.30 -5.72
N ALA A 52 -26.69 -3.41 -6.24
CA ALA A 52 -26.86 -3.61 -7.68
C ALA A 52 -28.29 -3.24 -8.05
N ALA A 53 -28.68 -1.97 -7.85
CA ALA A 53 -29.78 -1.41 -8.63
C ALA A 53 -29.37 -1.46 -10.12
N PRO A 54 -30.23 -1.96 -11.04
CA PRO A 54 -29.91 -2.00 -12.46
C PRO A 54 -29.56 -0.59 -12.94
N PRO A 55 -28.55 -0.42 -13.83
CA PRO A 55 -28.21 0.91 -14.33
C PRO A 55 -29.37 1.43 -15.16
N ALA A 56 -30.18 2.30 -14.56
CA ALA A 56 -30.96 3.26 -15.33
C ALA A 56 -29.97 4.04 -16.20
N LYS A 57 -30.23 4.07 -17.51
CA LYS A 57 -29.45 4.79 -18.52
C LYS A 57 -29.20 6.23 -18.06
N SER A 58 -28.09 6.46 -17.39
CA SER A 58 -27.66 7.78 -16.93
C SER A 58 -26.33 8.11 -17.58
N ARG A 59 -26.15 9.39 -17.88
CA ARG A 59 -25.13 10.05 -18.71
C ARG A 59 -23.67 9.92 -18.19
N GLY A 60 -23.28 8.78 -17.63
CA GLY A 60 -22.06 8.56 -16.85
C GLY A 60 -20.96 7.73 -17.51
N GLY A 61 -21.03 7.45 -18.81
CA GLY A 61 -20.04 6.61 -19.51
C GLY A 61 -18.58 7.10 -19.38
N ALA A 62 -18.36 8.40 -19.52
CA ALA A 62 -17.02 9.00 -19.43
C ALA A 62 -16.40 8.90 -18.01
N ARG A 63 -17.21 9.08 -16.96
CA ARG A 63 -16.72 8.95 -15.56
C ARG A 63 -16.38 7.51 -15.20
N ALA A 64 -17.11 6.54 -15.73
CA ALA A 64 -16.83 5.13 -15.53
C ALA A 64 -15.56 4.67 -16.28
N SER A 65 -15.31 5.20 -17.48
CA SER A 65 -14.06 4.96 -18.21
C SER A 65 -12.85 5.57 -17.50
N ASP A 66 -12.94 6.82 -17.03
CA ASP A 66 -11.84 7.49 -16.33
C ASP A 66 -11.46 6.76 -15.03
N ALA A 67 -12.46 6.34 -14.25
CA ALA A 67 -12.24 5.55 -13.04
C ALA A 67 -11.58 4.19 -13.33
N SER A 68 -11.82 3.61 -14.51
CA SER A 68 -11.21 2.36 -14.93
C SER A 68 -9.77 2.55 -15.39
N LEU A 69 -9.48 3.63 -16.13
CA LEU A 69 -8.12 4.00 -16.51
C LEU A 69 -7.25 4.30 -15.28
N ALA A 70 -7.78 5.04 -14.30
CA ALA A 70 -7.08 5.34 -13.05
C ALA A 70 -6.73 4.08 -12.24
N ARG A 71 -7.60 3.05 -12.26
CA ARG A 71 -7.34 1.75 -11.62
C ARG A 71 -6.26 0.97 -12.35
N ILE A 72 -6.30 0.93 -13.68
CA ILE A 72 -5.30 0.26 -14.51
C ILE A 72 -3.92 0.90 -14.31
N ASP A 73 -3.86 2.22 -14.28
CA ASP A 73 -2.63 2.96 -13.99
C ASP A 73 -2.09 2.65 -12.59
N ALA A 74 -2.95 2.69 -11.56
CA ALA A 74 -2.55 2.34 -10.20
C ALA A 74 -2.03 0.90 -10.09
N HIS A 75 -2.68 -0.05 -10.76
CA HIS A 75 -2.26 -1.44 -10.82
C HIS A 75 -0.88 -1.57 -11.46
N ARG A 76 -0.64 -0.90 -12.60
CA ARG A 76 0.68 -0.86 -13.25
C ARG A 76 1.75 -0.26 -12.36
N ARG A 77 1.47 0.87 -11.71
CA ARG A 77 2.43 1.54 -10.81
C ARG A 77 2.73 0.71 -9.57
N PHE A 78 1.73 0.04 -9.00
CA PHE A 78 1.93 -0.89 -7.89
C PHE A 78 2.88 -2.03 -8.28
N HIS A 79 2.59 -2.73 -9.39
CA HIS A 79 3.43 -3.83 -9.83
C HIS A 79 4.84 -3.38 -10.20
N ALA A 80 5.00 -2.25 -10.90
CA ALA A 80 6.31 -1.68 -11.20
C ALA A 80 7.10 -1.32 -9.93
N ALA A 81 6.43 -0.82 -8.88
CA ALA A 81 7.07 -0.53 -7.60
C ALA A 81 7.55 -1.82 -6.90
N ILE A 82 6.71 -2.86 -6.87
CA ILE A 82 7.05 -4.16 -6.30
C ILE A 82 8.23 -4.81 -7.05
N ASP A 83 8.20 -4.76 -8.39
CA ASP A 83 9.28 -5.28 -9.24
C ASP A 83 10.59 -4.52 -9.01
N HIS A 84 10.53 -3.19 -8.87
CA HIS A 84 11.70 -2.35 -8.58
C HIS A 84 12.31 -2.64 -7.20
N VAL A 85 11.47 -2.89 -6.19
CA VAL A 85 11.94 -3.29 -4.85
C VAL A 85 12.68 -4.63 -4.93
N GLY A 86 12.17 -5.57 -5.74
CA GLY A 86 12.80 -6.84 -6.03
C GLY A 86 12.50 -7.95 -5.01
N PRO A 87 12.88 -9.20 -5.34
CA PRO A 87 12.55 -10.37 -4.53
C PRO A 87 13.15 -10.30 -3.12
N GLY A 88 12.45 -10.87 -2.13
CA GLY A 88 12.82 -10.84 -0.71
C GLY A 88 12.46 -9.53 0.01
N LEU A 89 12.61 -8.37 -0.65
CA LEU A 89 12.18 -7.07 -0.11
C LEU A 89 10.70 -6.78 -0.43
N ALA A 90 10.22 -7.25 -1.58
CA ALA A 90 8.81 -7.15 -1.96
C ALA A 90 7.88 -7.84 -0.94
N ASP A 91 8.31 -8.97 -0.39
CA ASP A 91 7.50 -9.78 0.53
C ASP A 91 7.21 -9.05 1.84
N ILE A 92 8.22 -8.38 2.41
CA ILE A 92 8.02 -7.58 3.64
C ILE A 92 7.18 -6.34 3.36
N CYS A 93 7.32 -5.71 2.19
CA CYS A 93 6.44 -4.62 1.77
C CYS A 93 4.99 -5.09 1.66
N TRP A 94 4.74 -6.22 1.00
CA TRP A 94 3.38 -6.75 0.87
C TRP A 94 2.75 -7.01 2.24
N ARG A 95 3.46 -7.71 3.14
CA ARG A 95 2.93 -8.08 4.48
C ARG A 95 2.64 -6.87 5.35
N VAL A 96 3.56 -5.91 5.42
CA VAL A 96 3.42 -4.77 6.33
C VAL A 96 2.52 -3.67 5.75
N ILE A 97 2.65 -3.39 4.45
CA ILE A 97 2.00 -2.23 3.81
C ILE A 97 0.61 -2.61 3.28
N CYS A 98 0.50 -3.78 2.63
CA CYS A 98 -0.74 -4.20 1.96
C CYS A 98 -1.61 -5.09 2.85
N ALA A 99 -1.00 -6.03 3.57
CA ALA A 99 -1.73 -6.93 4.48
C ALA A 99 -1.95 -6.32 5.88
N GLY A 100 -1.29 -5.19 6.19
CA GLY A 100 -1.44 -4.49 7.46
C GLY A 100 -0.84 -5.24 8.65
N GLU A 101 0.11 -6.14 8.42
CA GLU A 101 0.71 -6.95 9.47
C GLU A 101 1.81 -6.18 10.23
N GLY A 102 1.83 -6.33 11.55
CA GLY A 102 2.95 -5.85 12.36
C GLY A 102 4.23 -6.61 12.04
N ILE A 103 5.40 -5.97 12.23
CA ILE A 103 6.72 -6.55 11.90
C ILE A 103 6.92 -7.95 12.50
N GLY A 104 6.52 -8.19 13.76
CA GLY A 104 6.68 -9.51 14.37
C GLY A 104 5.83 -10.61 13.72
N GLY A 105 4.64 -10.27 13.19
CA GLY A 105 3.83 -11.17 12.37
C GLY A 105 4.47 -11.38 10.99
N ALA A 106 4.99 -10.29 10.42
CA ALA A 106 5.79 -10.29 9.19
C ALA A 106 6.95 -11.29 9.24
N GLU A 107 7.78 -11.20 10.28
CA GLU A 107 8.93 -12.07 10.51
C GLU A 107 8.54 -13.55 10.60
N LYS A 108 7.54 -13.88 11.42
CA LYS A 108 7.10 -15.27 11.61
C LYS A 108 6.65 -15.93 10.32
N ALA A 109 5.84 -15.24 9.53
CA ALA A 109 5.32 -15.80 8.30
C ALA A 109 6.36 -15.89 7.17
N LEU A 110 7.39 -15.04 7.20
CA LEU A 110 8.52 -15.10 6.28
C LEU A 110 9.61 -16.08 6.75
N GLY A 111 9.45 -16.70 7.93
CA GLY A 111 10.46 -17.59 8.52
C GLY A 111 11.74 -16.86 8.92
N TRP A 112 11.66 -15.55 9.19
CA TRP A 112 12.82 -14.73 9.54
C TRP A 112 13.08 -14.74 11.06
N PRO A 113 14.36 -14.62 11.47
CA PRO A 113 14.68 -14.43 12.88
C PRO A 113 14.11 -13.11 13.40
N ALA A 114 13.75 -13.10 14.69
CA ALA A 114 13.19 -11.93 15.34
C ALA A 114 14.10 -10.70 15.19
N ARG A 115 13.50 -9.52 15.04
CA ARG A 115 14.17 -8.21 14.87
C ARG A 115 14.87 -7.99 13.52
N SER A 116 14.70 -8.90 12.55
CA SER A 116 15.21 -8.70 11.19
C SER A 116 14.32 -7.78 10.36
N GLY A 117 13.01 -7.84 10.57
CA GLY A 117 12.02 -7.24 9.69
C GLY A 117 12.11 -5.72 9.62
N LYS A 118 12.52 -5.04 10.70
CA LYS A 118 12.69 -3.57 10.68
C LYS A 118 13.77 -3.15 9.68
N LEU A 119 14.95 -3.79 9.74
CA LEU A 119 16.07 -3.43 8.88
C LEU A 119 15.70 -3.68 7.41
N VAL A 120 15.12 -4.85 7.14
CA VAL A 120 14.74 -5.25 5.78
C VAL A 120 13.61 -4.36 5.22
N LEU A 121 12.61 -4.02 6.04
CA LEU A 121 11.57 -3.06 5.68
C LEU A 121 12.15 -1.68 5.36
N GLY A 122 13.11 -1.19 6.14
CA GLY A 122 13.80 0.08 5.87
C GLY A 122 14.48 0.09 4.50
N LEU A 123 15.25 -0.97 4.18
CA LEU A 123 15.89 -1.12 2.87
C LEU A 123 14.89 -1.15 1.71
N ALA A 124 13.74 -1.81 1.92
CA ALA A 124 12.68 -1.86 0.93
C ALA A 124 12.02 -0.48 0.72
N LEU A 125 11.76 0.25 1.80
CA LEU A 125 11.21 1.61 1.75
C LEU A 125 12.18 2.61 1.09
N ASP A 126 13.50 2.46 1.28
CA ASP A 126 14.49 3.28 0.58
C ASP A 126 14.52 3.01 -0.93
N ARG A 127 14.25 1.77 -1.36
CA ARG A 127 14.06 1.44 -2.79
C ARG A 127 12.77 2.05 -3.33
N LEU A 128 11.67 1.99 -2.57
CA LEU A 128 10.41 2.64 -2.94
C LEU A 128 10.55 4.16 -3.03
N ALA A 129 11.28 4.79 -2.10
CA ALA A 129 11.52 6.22 -2.14
C ALA A 129 12.24 6.62 -3.43
N ARG A 130 13.26 5.86 -3.85
CA ARG A 130 13.93 6.04 -5.15
C ARG A 130 12.99 5.83 -6.34
N PHE A 131 12.17 4.79 -6.31
CA PHE A 131 11.19 4.52 -7.37
C PHE A 131 10.19 5.67 -7.54
N TYR A 132 9.68 6.21 -6.44
CA TYR A 132 8.70 7.29 -6.45
C TYR A 132 9.32 8.70 -6.55
N GLY A 133 10.65 8.83 -6.55
CA GLY A 133 11.35 10.11 -6.57
C GLY A 133 11.11 10.95 -5.30
N ILE A 134 11.03 10.29 -4.14
CA ILE A 134 10.81 10.90 -2.84
C ILE A 134 12.17 11.05 -2.13
N GLY A 135 12.54 12.28 -1.78
CA GLY A 135 13.80 12.64 -1.10
C GLY A 135 13.68 13.92 -0.30
#